data_AF-A0A1B1N4X0-F1
#
_entry.id   AF-A0A1B1N4X0-F1
#
_cell.length_a   1.000
_cell.length_b   1.000
_cell.length_c   1.000
_cell.angle_alpha   90.00
_cell.angle_beta   90.00
_cell.angle_gamma   90.00
#
_symmetry.space_group_name_H-M   'P 1'
#
loop_
_entity.id
_entity.type
_entity.pdbx_description
1 polymer ?
#
loop_
_entity_poly.entity_id
_entity_poly.type
_entity_poly.pdbx_seq_one_letter_code
_entity_poly.pdbx_strand_id
1 'polypeptide(L)' 'MVVKKGLPAEMEELLKQLVMNGGIRMAGTVLYIYCRRTYQVDEDTAARWMIAYFRREFPQQLQWHQERIVKA' A
#
# COMPACT_ATOMS: atom_id res chain seq x y z
N MET A 1 16.87 -18.53 7.42
CA MET A 1 17.08 -17.07 7.40
C MET A 1 16.01 -16.44 6.51
N VAL A 2 14.97 -15.85 7.08
CA VAL A 2 13.95 -15.13 6.31
C VAL A 2 14.56 -13.79 5.94
N VAL A 3 15.12 -13.70 4.73
CA VAL A 3 15.56 -12.43 4.17
C VAL A 3 14.33 -11.53 4.15
N LYS A 4 14.36 -10.42 4.90
CA LYS A 4 13.38 -9.34 4.75
C LYS A 4 13.52 -8.80 3.34
N LYS A 5 12.91 -9.46 2.35
CA LYS A 5 12.68 -8.88 1.03
C LYS A 5 11.57 -7.84 1.24
N GLY A 6 11.98 -6.63 1.59
CA GLY A 6 11.13 -5.46 1.46
C GLY A 6 10.67 -5.30 0.01
N LEU A 7 9.80 -4.32 -0.22
CA LEU A 7 9.42 -3.97 -1.58
C LEU A 7 10.69 -3.56 -2.36
N PRO A 8 10.78 -3.87 -3.66
CA PRO A 8 11.84 -3.31 -4.49
C PRO A 8 11.85 -1.79 -4.38
N ALA A 9 13.03 -1.17 -4.39
CA ALA A 9 13.17 0.29 -4.23
C ALA A 9 12.33 1.09 -5.23
N GLU A 10 12.21 0.62 -6.47
CA GLU A 10 11.36 1.23 -7.52
C GLU A 10 9.87 1.21 -7.15
N MET A 11 9.42 0.13 -6.51
CA MET A 11 8.05 -0.02 -6.05
C MET A 11 7.79 0.90 -4.84
N GLU A 12 8.75 1.04 -3.92
CA GLU A 12 8.63 1.98 -2.81
C GLU A 12 8.54 3.43 -3.29
N GLU A 13 9.39 3.82 -4.25
CA GLU A 13 9.37 5.16 -4.83
C GLU A 13 8.07 5.44 -5.60
N LEU A 14 7.58 4.47 -6.39
CA LEU A 14 6.29 4.59 -7.08
C LEU A 14 5.14 4.83 -6.09
N LEU A 15 5.06 4.02 -5.03
CA LEU A 15 4.00 4.15 -4.02
C LEU A 15 4.10 5.49 -3.29
N LYS A 16 5.31 5.94 -2.97
CA LYS A 16 5.57 7.25 -2.36
C LYS A 16 5.08 8.38 -3.27
N GLN A 17 5.45 8.37 -4.55
CA GLN A 17 5.00 9.41 -5.49
C GLN A 17 3.48 9.40 -5.67
N LEU A 18 2.85 8.23 -5.74
CA LEU A 18 1.39 8.13 -5.80
C LEU A 18 0.74 8.74 -4.56
N VAL A 19 1.24 8.44 -3.36
CA VAL A 19 0.70 9.00 -2.11
C VAL A 19 0.93 10.50 -2.01
N MET A 20 2.13 10.99 -2.33
CA MET A 20 2.47 12.43 -2.29
C MET A 20 1.61 13.25 -3.26
N ASN A 21 1.22 12.67 -4.39
CA ASN A 21 0.30 13.30 -5.36
C ASN A 21 -1.18 13.07 -5.03
N GLY A 22 -1.52 12.58 -3.83
CA GLY A 22 -2.91 12.37 -3.39
C GLY A 22 -3.58 11.10 -3.94
N GLY A 23 -2.86 10.30 -4.73
CA GLY A 23 -3.31 9.04 -5.33
C GLY A 23 -3.24 7.83 -4.40
N ILE A 24 -3.58 7.99 -3.11
CA ILE A 24 -3.47 6.90 -2.11
C ILE A 24 -4.31 5.66 -2.46
N ARG A 25 -5.50 5.84 -3.05
CA ARG A 25 -6.32 4.71 -3.54
C ARG A 25 -5.61 3.94 -4.65
N MET A 26 -4.96 4.66 -5.57
CA MET A 26 -4.21 4.06 -6.67
C MET A 26 -2.96 3.35 -6.15
N ALA A 27 -2.26 3.95 -5.18
CA ALA A 27 -1.14 3.31 -4.48
C ALA A 27 -1.59 2.00 -3.79
N GLY A 28 -2.75 2.01 -3.14
CA GLY A 28 -3.37 0.83 -2.55
C GLY A 28 -3.61 -0.29 -3.57
N THR A 29 -4.26 0.04 -4.70
CA THR A 29 -4.52 -0.92 -5.78
C THR A 29 -3.23 -1.51 -6.35
N VAL A 30 -2.22 -0.66 -6.60
CA VAL A 30 -0.93 -1.09 -7.15
C VAL A 30 -0.23 -2.05 -6.20
N LEU A 31 -0.16 -1.74 -4.90
CA LEU A 31 0.44 -2.63 -3.91
C LEU A 31 -0.35 -3.94 -3.75
N TYR A 32 -1.68 -3.87 -3.71
CA TYR A 32 -2.54 -5.06 -3.62
C TYR A 32 -2.31 -6.02 -4.79
N ILE A 33 -2.35 -5.51 -6.03
CA ILE A 33 -2.13 -6.33 -7.24
C ILE A 33 -0.70 -6.88 -7.25
N TYR A 34 0.28 -6.08 -6.86
CA TYR A 34 1.68 -6.53 -6.75
C TYR A 34 1.81 -7.70 -5.78
N CYS A 35 1.20 -7.60 -4.59
CA CYS A 35 1.22 -8.69 -3.62
C CYS A 35 0.60 -9.96 -4.19
N ARG A 36 -0.55 -9.86 -4.87
CA ARG A 36 -1.21 -11.01 -5.49
C ARG A 36 -0.42 -11.64 -6.62
N ARG A 37 0.22 -10.83 -7.48
CA ARG A 37 0.92 -11.36 -8.66
C ARG A 37 2.33 -11.84 -8.35
N THR A 38 3.07 -11.11 -7.52
CA THR A 38 4.48 -11.39 -7.24
C THR A 38 4.65 -12.38 -6.10
N TYR A 39 3.81 -12.29 -5.06
CA TYR A 39 3.88 -13.20 -3.92
C TYR A 39 2.81 -14.29 -3.94
N GLN A 40 1.91 -14.28 -4.93
CA GLN A 40 0.88 -15.31 -5.13
C GLN A 40 0.02 -15.58 -3.89
N VAL A 41 -0.18 -14.54 -3.07
CA VAL A 41 -1.00 -14.64 -1.85
C VAL A 41 -2.48 -14.44 -2.15
N ASP A 42 -3.33 -14.94 -1.26
CA ASP A 42 -4.78 -14.76 -1.31
C ASP A 42 -5.19 -13.28 -1.11
N GLU A 43 -6.46 -12.99 -1.40
CA GLU A 43 -7.01 -11.63 -1.35
C GLU A 43 -6.94 -11.02 0.05
N ASP A 44 -7.26 -11.79 1.09
CA ASP A 44 -7.26 -11.32 2.47
C ASP A 44 -5.84 -11.02 2.95
N THR A 45 -4.87 -11.85 2.56
CA THR A 45 -3.46 -11.66 2.87
C THR A 45 -2.90 -10.44 2.14
N ALA A 46 -3.18 -10.29 0.84
CA ALA A 46 -2.79 -9.10 0.08
C ALA A 46 -3.39 -7.82 0.67
N ALA A 47 -4.67 -7.85 1.06
CA ALA A 47 -5.35 -6.72 1.67
C ALA A 47 -4.73 -6.33 3.02
N ARG A 48 -4.46 -7.32 3.88
CA ARG A 48 -3.81 -7.10 5.17
C ARG A 48 -2.41 -6.52 5.02
N TRP A 49 -1.62 -7.04 4.07
CA TRP A 49 -0.25 -6.55 3.82
C TRP A 49 -0.25 -5.12 3.29
N MET A 50 -1.16 -4.81 2.36
CA MET A 50 -1.35 -3.44 1.89
C MET A 50 -1.68 -2.50 3.06
N ILE A 51 -2.68 -2.83 3.88
CA ILE A 51 -3.08 -1.98 5.01
C ILE A 51 -1.91 -1.78 5.98
N ALA A 52 -1.20 -2.86 6.33
CA ALA A 52 -0.06 -2.80 7.22
C ALA A 52 1.06 -1.90 6.67
N TYR A 53 1.33 -1.97 5.36
CA TYR A 53 2.31 -1.13 4.70
C TYR A 53 1.94 0.35 4.78
N PHE A 54 0.73 0.74 4.34
CA PHE A 54 0.33 2.15 4.35
C PHE A 54 0.17 2.71 5.76
N ARG A 55 -0.20 1.90 6.75
CA ARG A 55 -0.20 2.32 8.16
C ARG A 55 1.21 2.63 8.67
N ARG A 56 2.22 1.88 8.21
CA ARG A 56 3.61 2.06 8.64
C ARG A 56 4.27 3.25 7.94
N GLU A 57 4.12 3.35 6.62
CA GLU A 57 4.85 4.32 5.80
C GLU A 57 4.10 5.65 5.61
N PHE A 58 2.77 5.64 5.61
CA PHE A 58 1.93 6.80 5.26
C PHE A 58 0.75 7.01 6.22
N PRO A 59 0.98 7.10 7.56
CA PRO A 59 -0.09 7.12 8.55
C PRO A 59 -1.03 8.33 8.40
N GLN A 60 -0.49 9.52 8.11
CA GLN A 60 -1.27 10.76 7.99
C GLN A 60 -2.18 10.73 6.75
N GLN A 61 -1.66 10.24 5.62
CA GLN A 61 -2.42 10.18 4.37
C GLN A 61 -3.50 9.11 4.44
N LEU A 62 -3.25 8.00 5.14
CA LEU A 62 -4.26 6.99 5.41
C LEU A 62 -5.41 7.57 6.26
N GLN A 63 -5.08 8.34 7.31
CA GLN A 63 -6.06 8.99 8.16
C GLN A 63 -6.92 9.98 7.36
N TRP A 64 -6.31 10.86 6.55
CA TRP A 64 -7.07 11.79 5.70
C TRP A 64 -7.95 11.09 4.67
N HIS A 65 -7.49 9.98 4.08
CA HIS A 65 -8.31 9.22 3.15
C HIS A 65 -9.50 8.56 3.85
N GLN A 66 -9.32 8.03 5.06
CA GLN A 66 -10.43 7.49 5.88
C GLN A 66 -11.43 8.59 6.24
N GLU A 67 -10.96 9.75 6.68
CA GLU A 67 -11.82 10.90 7.00
C GLU A 67 -12.58 11.41 5.77
N ARG A 68 -11.96 11.40 4.58
CA ARG A 68 -12.64 11.76 3.31
C ARG A 68 -13.66 10.73 2.87
N ILE A 69 -13.45 9.44 3.13
CA ILE A 69 -14.46 8.40 2.84
C ILE A 69 -15.64 8.51 3.80
N VAL A 70 -15.40 8.74 5.10
CA VAL A 70 -16.48 8.83 6.10
C VAL A 70 -17.35 10.09 5.91
N LYS A 71 -16.80 11.14 5.29
CA LYS A 71 -17.51 12.39 4.99
C LYS A 71 -18.20 12.42 3.60
N ALA A 72 -18.01 11.40 2.76
CA ALA A 72 -18.61 11.30 1.43
C ALA A 72 -19.85 10.41 1.46
#